data_AF-A0A838CWZ3-F1
#
_entry.id   AF-A0A838CWZ3-F1
#
_cell.length_a   1.000
_cell.length_b   1.000
_cell.length_c   1.000
_cell.angle_alpha   90.00
_cell.angle_beta   90.00
_cell.angle_gamma   90.00
#
_symmetry.space_group_name_H-M   'P 1'
#
loop_
_entity.id
_entity.type
_entity.pdbx_description
1 polymer ?
#
loop_
_entity_poly.entity_id
_entity_poly.type
_entity_poly.pdbx_seq_one_letter_code
_entity_poly.pdbx_strand_id
1 'polypeptide(L)' 'MHREAFLVKEIETCRDEMTRVAFTNSLTSPEVLQVSEKLDQLMNEYDGIAQKEYSHI' A
#
# COMPACT_ATOMS: atom_id res chain seq x y z
N MET A 1 3.40 2.12 -17.18
CA MET A 1 1.91 1.97 -17.14
C MET A 1 1.41 0.64 -16.57
N HIS A 2 1.85 -0.56 -16.98
CA HIS A 2 1.31 -1.82 -16.39
C HIS A 2 1.63 -2.04 -14.90
N ARG A 3 2.84 -1.66 -14.45
CA ARG A 3 3.26 -1.82 -13.05
C ARG A 3 2.53 -0.85 -12.11
N GLU A 4 2.32 0.38 -12.57
CA GLU A 4 1.58 1.40 -11.82
C GLU A 4 0.13 0.96 -11.55
N ALA A 5 -0.60 0.55 -12.59
CA ALA A 5 -1.97 0.06 -12.45
C ALA A 5 -2.07 -1.18 -11.54
N PHE A 6 -1.06 -2.05 -11.58
CA PHE A 6 -0.96 -3.18 -10.67
C PHE A 6 -0.79 -2.73 -9.22
N LEU A 7 0.12 -1.78 -8.95
CA LEU A 7 0.34 -1.27 -7.60
C LEU A 7 -0.89 -0.57 -7.04
N VAL A 8 -1.59 0.24 -7.83
CA VAL A 8 -2.84 0.89 -7.41
C VAL A 8 -3.87 -0.16 -6.97
N LYS A 9 -4.03 -1.25 -7.73
CA LYS A 9 -4.95 -2.32 -7.38
C LYS A 9 -4.57 -3.04 -6.09
N GLU A 10 -3.27 -3.31 -5.89
CA GLU A 10 -2.77 -3.95 -4.67
C GLU A 10 -2.90 -3.03 -3.46
N ILE A 11 -2.67 -1.72 -3.63
CA ILE A 11 -2.87 -0.70 -2.58
C ILE A 11 -4.34 -0.70 -2.13
N GLU A 12 -5.30 -0.62 -3.06
CA GLU A 12 -6.72 -0.64 -2.68
C GLU A 12 -7.12 -1.94 -1.99
N THR A 13 -6.65 -3.08 -2.49
CA THR A 13 -6.87 -4.38 -1.84
C THR A 13 -6.31 -4.40 -0.41
N CYS A 14 -5.11 -3.85 -0.22
CA CYS A 14 -4.47 -3.77 1.08
C CYS A 14 -5.16 -2.77 2.02
N ARG A 15 -5.75 -1.68 1.50
CA ARG A 15 -6.56 -0.73 2.28
C ARG A 15 -7.87 -1.35 2.77
N ASP A 16 -8.54 -2.14 1.95
CA ASP A 16 -9.72 -2.89 2.34
C ASP A 16 -9.40 -3.91 3.44
N GLU A 17 -8.27 -4.61 3.30
CA GLU A 17 -7.77 -5.54 4.31
C GLU A 17 -7.43 -4.81 5.62
N MET A 18 -6.74 -3.67 5.56
CA MET A 18 -6.40 -2.86 6.73
C MET A 18 -7.65 -2.43 7.48
N THR A 19 -8.66 -1.95 6.75
CA THR A 19 -9.94 -1.53 7.32
C THR A 19 -10.63 -2.69 8.03
N ARG A 20 -10.65 -3.88 7.40
CA ARG A 20 -11.27 -5.09 7.98
C ARG A 20 -10.54 -5.55 9.25
N VAL A 21 -9.21 -5.59 9.22
CA VAL A 21 -8.39 -6.09 10.33
C VAL A 21 -8.38 -5.09 11.49
N ALA A 22 -8.26 -3.78 11.22
CA ALA A 22 -8.32 -2.74 12.23
C ALA A 22 -9.71 -2.61 12.90
N PHE A 23 -10.79 -2.98 12.21
CA PHE A 23 -12.13 -3.02 12.81
C PHE A 23 -12.29 -4.19 13.79
N THR A 24 -11.57 -5.28 13.57
CA THR A 24 -11.72 -6.53 14.33
C THR A 24 -10.63 -6.77 15.37
N ASN A 25 -9.50 -6.07 15.27
CA ASN A 25 -8.33 -6.23 16.13
C ASN A 25 -7.89 -4.89 16.73
N SER A 26 -7.06 -4.95 17.77
CA SER A 26 -6.33 -3.77 18.26
C SER A 26 -5.45 -3.20 17.13
N LEU A 27 -5.31 -1.88 17.07
CA LEU A 27 -4.40 -1.21 16.13
C LEU A 27 -2.93 -1.64 16.30
N THR A 28 -2.58 -2.21 17.45
CA THR A 28 -1.25 -2.74 17.75
C THR A 28 -1.16 -4.25 17.55
N SER A 29 -2.19 -4.90 17.02
CA SER A 29 -2.14 -6.35 16.80
C SER A 29 -1.12 -6.67 15.70
N PRO A 30 -0.43 -7.82 15.79
CA PRO A 30 0.51 -8.24 14.75
C PRO A 30 -0.09 -8.21 13.35
N GLU A 31 -1.38 -8.55 13.23
CA GLU A 31 -2.12 -8.56 11.96
C GLU A 31 -2.29 -7.15 11.40
N VAL A 32 -2.67 -6.17 12.24
CA VAL A 32 -2.77 -4.76 11.81
C VAL A 32 -1.40 -4.21 11.42
N LEU A 33 -0.36 -4.53 12.19
CA LEU A 33 1.01 -4.08 11.90
C LEU A 33 1.53 -4.67 10.58
N GLN A 34 1.30 -5.96 10.32
CA GLN A 34 1.70 -6.61 9.07
C GLN A 34 1.01 -6.00 7.84
N VAL A 35 -0.30 -5.74 7.94
CA VAL A 35 -1.04 -5.10 6.84
C VAL A 35 -0.60 -3.65 6.65
N SER A 36 -0.29 -2.93 7.73
CA SER A 36 0.27 -1.58 7.67
C SER A 36 1.63 -1.54 6.99
N GLU A 37 2.55 -2.44 7.33
CA GLU A 37 3.88 -2.53 6.71
C GLU A 37 3.76 -2.84 5.21
N LYS A 38 2.86 -3.75 4.83
CA LYS A 38 2.61 -4.09 3.43
C LYS A 38 2.05 -2.89 2.65
N LEU A 39 1.10 -2.16 3.23
CA LEU A 39 0.54 -0.96 2.60
C LEU A 39 1.60 0.12 2.39
N ASP A 40 2.44 0.37 3.39
CA ASP A 40 3.54 1.33 3.30
C ASP A 40 4.54 0.95 2.18
N GLN A 41 4.92 -0.32 2.08
CA GLN A 41 5.79 -0.79 1.00
C GLN A 41 5.20 -0.57 -0.39
N LEU A 42 3.91 -0.87 -0.58
CA LEU A 42 3.23 -0.69 -1.86
C LEU A 42 3.13 0.80 -2.24
N MET A 43 2.83 1.66 -1.28
CA MET A 43 2.79 3.11 -1.48
C MET A 43 4.17 3.67 -1.84
N ASN A 44 5.22 3.25 -1.12
CA ASN A 44 6.59 3.66 -1.41
C ASN A 44 7.05 3.20 -2.81
N GLU A 45 6.65 2.00 -3.24
CA GLU A 45 6.96 1.52 -4.61
C GLU A 45 6.22 2.35 -5.67
N TYR A 46 4.95 2.66 -5.44
CA TYR A 46 4.15 3.51 -6.33
C TYR A 46 4.76 4.91 -6.45
N ASP A 47 5.09 5.54 -5.31
CA ASP A 47 5.72 6.85 -5.26
C ASP A 47 7.08 6.85 -5.96
N GLY A 48 7.87 5.78 -5.80
CA GLY A 48 9.14 5.63 -6.50
C GLY A 48 9.00 5.53 -8.02
N ILE A 49 7.89 4.98 -8.53
CA ILE A 49 7.59 4.97 -9.97
C ILE A 49 7.11 6.33 -10.42
N ALA A 50 6.20 6.96 -9.67
CA ALA A 50 5.69 8.29 -9.98
C ALA A 50 6.82 9.34 -10.01
N GLN A 51 7.72 9.34 -9.02
CA GLN A 51 8.85 10.27 -8.95
C GLN A 51 9.87 10.07 -10.08
N LYS A 52 10.05 8.84 -10.58
CA LYS A 52 10.91 8.58 -11.75
C LYS A 52 10.36 9.19 -13.04
N GLU A 53 9.04 9.33 -13.17
CA GLU A 53 8.43 10.01 -14.32
C GLU A 53 8.62 11.54 -14.27
N TYR A 54 8.71 12.14 -13.08
CA TYR A 54 8.93 13.60 -12.93
C TYR A 54 10.42 14.02 -12.99
N SER A 55 11.37 13.10 -12.78
CA SER A 55 12.81 13.41 -12.79
C SER A 55 13.47 13.35 -14.17
N HIS A 56 12.68 13.25 -15.26
CA HIS A 56 13.14 13.27 -16.66
C HIS A 56 12.62 14.48 -17.46
N ILE A 57 12.22 15.55 -16.76
CA ILE A 57 11.86 16.85 -17.37
C ILE A 57 12.95 17.87 -17.07
#